data_AF-A0A1I0MQM1-F1
#
_entry.id   AF-A0A1I0MQM1-F1
#
_cell.length_a   1.000
_cell.length_b   1.000
_cell.length_c   1.000
_cell.angle_alpha   90.00
_cell.angle_beta   90.00
_cell.angle_gamma   90.00
#
_symmetry.space_group_name_H-M   'P 1'
#
loop_
_entity.id
_entity.type
_entity.pdbx_description
1 polymer ?
#
loop_
_entity_poly.entity_id
_entity_poly.type
_entity_poly.pdbx_seq_one_letter_code
_entity_poly.pdbx_strand_id
1 'polypeptide(L)'
;MLDFLKRKKKEERQKKGFFRELFNDVLFALIAVTIIRGLFIEAYAIPTGSMENSMLIGDHLFVSKVHYGPRTPKTLIQFPLAHQTFWGSGVPSYSDIIQLPSFRLPGFRKPRRGEPVVFNYPPDMAHPTDMKTFYVKRCLGVPGDTLTIVDQQVYINGEALENPPEMLTSYFVETDRGVNARYMRELGITDYYDTNPGDTYATDAEPRYTYNGKIGFFMNTTQARADKLAAYNFVKSVEKVVYNKGEGDTAFPKRQGYLSSEYTAYQPITDFDWTIDNFGPLVMPAKDMTIELTQKNIDLYRNIIEFFDGNDNVEIKPGEVLIDGQKIETYTFKQGYYWMMGDNRHNSEDSRSWGFVPYDHIVGKPLFIFWSVDRTNPNAGFFEKIRFNRILDLIK
;
A
#
# COMPACT_ATOMS: atom_id res chain seq x y z
N MET A 1 -3.90 26.70 -74.16
CA MET A 1 -2.83 25.79 -73.71
C MET A 1 -1.71 26.59 -73.07
N LEU A 2 -1.95 27.19 -71.88
CA LEU A 2 -0.90 27.90 -71.11
C LEU A 2 -1.35 28.26 -69.68
N ASP A 3 -2.06 27.34 -69.01
CA ASP A 3 -2.44 27.51 -67.59
C ASP A 3 -1.64 26.56 -66.65
N PHE A 4 -0.53 26.01 -67.14
CA PHE A 4 0.32 25.05 -66.41
C PHE A 4 1.45 25.73 -65.59
N LEU A 5 1.50 27.07 -65.55
CA LEU A 5 2.61 27.82 -64.92
C LEU A 5 2.18 28.73 -63.76
N LYS A 6 1.04 28.48 -63.09
CA LYS A 6 0.79 29.08 -61.77
C LYS A 6 1.51 28.28 -60.69
N ARG A 7 2.81 28.55 -60.55
CA ARG A 7 3.64 28.14 -59.41
C ARG A 7 2.95 28.67 -58.14
N LYS A 8 2.31 27.79 -57.34
CA LYS A 8 1.79 28.14 -56.01
C LYS A 8 2.91 28.85 -55.25
N LYS A 9 2.72 30.13 -54.93
CA LYS A 9 3.59 30.85 -53.99
C LYS A 9 3.59 30.05 -52.70
N LYS A 10 4.71 29.43 -52.39
CA LYS A 10 4.93 28.73 -51.11
C LYS A 10 4.90 29.85 -50.07
N GLU A 11 3.83 29.93 -49.29
CA GLU A 11 3.77 30.86 -48.15
C GLU A 11 5.03 30.63 -47.31
N GLU A 12 5.83 31.69 -47.16
CA GLU A 12 6.98 31.67 -46.27
C GLU A 12 6.44 31.48 -44.85
N ARG A 13 6.54 30.24 -44.33
CA ARG A 13 6.33 29.98 -42.91
C ARG A 13 7.29 30.88 -42.16
N GLN A 14 6.77 31.94 -41.54
CA GLN A 14 7.53 32.77 -40.60
C GLN A 14 8.23 31.82 -39.64
N LYS A 15 9.56 31.86 -39.62
CA LYS A 15 10.37 31.07 -38.68
C LYS A 15 9.89 31.43 -37.29
N LYS A 16 9.23 30.49 -36.59
CA LYS A 16 8.82 30.71 -35.21
C LYS A 16 10.10 30.95 -34.41
N GLY A 17 10.09 31.93 -33.51
CA GLY A 17 11.27 32.24 -32.69
C GLY A 17 11.69 31.00 -31.89
N PHE A 18 13.00 30.74 -31.82
CA PHE A 18 13.59 29.57 -31.14
C PHE A 18 13.00 29.32 -29.74
N PHE A 19 12.82 30.39 -28.95
CA PHE A 19 12.21 30.31 -27.61
C PHE A 19 10.76 29.83 -27.61
N ARG A 20 9.97 30.19 -28.64
CA ARG A 20 8.58 29.75 -28.77
C ARG A 20 8.51 28.28 -29.20
N GLU A 21 9.41 27.82 -30.06
CA GLU A 21 9.51 26.41 -30.43
C GLU A 21 9.89 25.57 -29.20
N LEU A 22 10.96 25.96 -28.50
CA LEU A 22 11.38 25.27 -27.28
C LEU A 22 10.28 25.24 -26.20
N PHE A 23 9.59 26.37 -25.97
CA PHE A 23 8.48 26.42 -25.02
C PHE A 23 7.33 25.48 -25.40
N ASN A 24 6.93 25.47 -26.67
CA ASN A 24 5.87 24.58 -27.15
C ASN A 24 6.27 23.10 -27.03
N ASP A 25 7.52 22.76 -27.34
CA ASP A 25 8.02 21.38 -27.27
C ASP A 25 8.06 20.89 -25.82
N VAL A 26 8.54 21.74 -24.90
CA VAL A 26 8.51 21.44 -23.46
C VAL A 26 7.08 21.31 -22.95
N LEU A 27 6.18 22.22 -23.32
CA LEU A 27 4.78 22.17 -22.91
C LEU A 27 4.10 20.90 -23.44
N PHE A 28 4.32 20.56 -24.71
CA PHE A 28 3.80 19.33 -25.30
C PHE A 28 4.33 18.09 -24.60
N ALA A 29 5.63 18.04 -24.33
CA ALA A 29 6.25 16.94 -23.59
C ALA A 29 5.66 16.82 -22.17
N LEU A 30 5.46 17.93 -21.46
CA LEU A 30 4.83 17.93 -20.14
C LEU A 30 3.40 17.40 -20.19
N ILE A 31 2.59 17.85 -21.15
CA ILE A 31 1.21 17.35 -21.32
C ILE A 31 1.22 15.84 -21.63
N ALA A 32 2.07 15.41 -22.58
CA ALA A 32 2.18 14.01 -22.95
C ALA A 32 2.61 13.15 -21.75
N VAL A 33 3.63 13.59 -20.99
CA VAL A 33 4.10 12.90 -19.78
C VAL A 33 3.00 12.84 -18.72
N THR A 34 2.24 13.92 -18.50
CA THR A 34 1.12 13.93 -17.56
C THR A 34 0.02 12.94 -17.97
N ILE A 35 -0.34 12.87 -19.26
CA ILE A 35 -1.33 11.90 -19.76
C ILE A 35 -0.81 10.46 -19.62
N ILE A 36 0.44 10.22 -20.03
CA ILE A 36 1.08 8.90 -19.95
C ILE A 36 1.15 8.43 -18.50
N ARG A 37 1.59 9.31 -17.58
CA ARG A 37 1.65 9.02 -16.14
C ARG A 37 0.27 8.84 -15.53
N GLY A 38 -0.69 9.67 -15.93
CA GLY A 38 -2.06 9.62 -15.43
C GLY A 38 -2.76 8.30 -15.79
N LEU A 39 -2.63 7.85 -17.04
CA LEU A 39 -3.47 6.79 -17.59
C LEU A 39 -2.75 5.46 -17.84
N PHE A 40 -1.44 5.44 -18.06
CA PHE A 40 -0.75 4.25 -18.56
C PHE A 40 0.20 3.65 -17.54
N ILE A 41 1.23 4.39 -17.16
CA ILE A 41 2.36 3.87 -16.41
C ILE A 41 2.95 4.94 -15.50
N GLU A 42 3.25 4.56 -14.26
CA GLU A 42 3.91 5.44 -13.31
C GLU A 42 5.03 4.72 -12.56
N ALA A 43 6.08 5.46 -12.22
CA ALA A 43 7.22 4.97 -11.47
C ALA A 43 7.03 5.31 -9.98
N TYR A 44 7.20 4.32 -9.11
CA TYR A 44 7.05 4.46 -7.66
C TYR A 44 8.31 3.98 -6.95
N ALA A 45 8.75 4.70 -5.93
CA ALA A 45 9.82 4.26 -5.04
C ALA A 45 9.22 3.51 -3.84
N ILE A 46 9.92 2.49 -3.33
CA ILE A 46 9.56 1.75 -2.11
C ILE A 46 10.27 2.36 -0.91
N PRO A 47 9.55 3.07 -0.01
CA PRO A 47 10.16 3.71 1.15
C PRO A 47 10.19 2.83 2.40
N THR A 48 9.35 1.80 2.50
CA THR A 48 9.18 0.97 3.71
C THR A 48 9.30 -0.53 3.44
N GLY A 49 9.69 -1.30 4.46
CA GLY A 49 9.93 -2.76 4.40
C GLY A 49 8.68 -3.64 4.52
N SER A 50 7.48 -3.09 4.29
CA SER A 50 6.22 -3.87 4.43
C SER A 50 6.06 -5.01 3.41
N MET A 51 6.80 -4.94 2.31
CA MET A 51 6.85 -5.97 1.25
C MET A 51 8.25 -6.56 1.13
N GLU A 52 9.05 -6.53 2.21
CA GLU A 52 10.44 -6.98 2.23
C GLU A 52 10.59 -8.40 1.64
N ASN A 53 11.77 -8.69 1.06
CA ASN A 53 12.09 -9.82 0.17
C ASN A 53 11.38 -9.81 -1.20
N SER A 54 10.12 -9.39 -1.31
CA SER A 54 9.45 -9.20 -2.60
C SER A 54 9.86 -7.88 -3.24
N MET A 55 9.77 -6.78 -2.48
CA MET A 55 10.09 -5.42 -2.86
C MET A 55 10.84 -4.77 -1.70
N LEU A 56 12.12 -4.48 -1.92
CA LEU A 56 13.02 -3.96 -0.90
C LEU A 56 12.95 -2.43 -0.85
N ILE A 57 13.26 -1.87 0.32
CA ILE A 57 13.48 -0.42 0.45
C ILE A 57 14.53 0.03 -0.58
N GLY A 58 14.20 1.09 -1.33
CA GLY A 58 15.03 1.63 -2.41
C GLY A 58 14.77 1.02 -3.79
N ASP A 59 13.92 -0.01 -3.91
CA ASP A 59 13.40 -0.44 -5.21
C ASP A 59 12.53 0.65 -5.83
N HIS A 60 12.64 0.82 -7.14
CA HIS A 60 11.77 1.67 -7.94
C HIS A 60 11.07 0.80 -8.99
N LEU A 61 9.74 0.85 -8.97
CA LEU A 61 8.87 -0.05 -9.71
C LEU A 61 8.17 0.71 -10.82
N PHE A 62 8.02 0.07 -11.97
CA PHE A 62 7.04 0.51 -12.95
C PHE A 62 5.69 -0.15 -12.69
N VAL A 63 4.65 0.66 -12.62
CA VAL A 63 3.28 0.22 -12.32
C VAL A 63 2.38 0.52 -13.50
N SER A 64 1.68 -0.51 -13.97
CA SER A 64 0.72 -0.42 -15.06
C SER A 64 -0.68 -0.10 -14.55
N LYS A 65 -1.18 1.09 -14.86
CA LYS A 65 -2.55 1.51 -14.53
C LYS A 65 -3.59 0.87 -15.45
N VAL A 66 -3.22 0.62 -16.72
CA VAL A 66 -4.08 -0.06 -17.70
C VAL A 66 -4.42 -1.51 -17.36
N HIS A 67 -3.62 -2.16 -16.51
CA HIS A 67 -3.93 -3.51 -16.06
C HIS A 67 -5.27 -3.60 -15.32
N TYR A 68 -5.54 -2.66 -14.41
CA TYR A 68 -6.74 -2.64 -13.56
C TYR A 68 -7.74 -1.55 -13.94
N GLY A 69 -7.48 -0.83 -15.04
CA GLY A 69 -8.33 0.25 -15.52
C GLY A 69 -7.92 1.58 -14.91
N PRO A 70 -7.40 2.53 -15.71
CA PRO A 70 -6.98 3.82 -15.20
C PRO A 70 -8.19 4.65 -14.79
N ARG A 71 -7.96 5.61 -13.89
CA ARG A 71 -8.99 6.55 -13.42
C ARG A 71 -8.78 7.90 -14.06
N THR A 72 -9.87 8.61 -14.36
CA THR A 72 -9.79 10.02 -14.73
C THR A 72 -9.33 10.83 -13.52
N PRO A 73 -8.50 11.88 -13.73
CA PRO A 73 -8.05 12.73 -12.64
C PRO A 73 -9.24 13.38 -11.95
N LYS A 74 -9.25 13.34 -10.63
CA LYS A 74 -10.22 14.04 -9.77
C LYS A 74 -9.76 15.47 -9.54
N THR A 75 -8.46 15.64 -9.33
CA THR A 75 -7.77 16.91 -9.07
C THR A 75 -7.15 17.46 -10.36
N LEU A 76 -7.71 18.54 -10.91
CA LEU A 76 -7.26 19.09 -12.20
C LEU A 76 -6.00 19.96 -12.10
N ILE A 77 -5.87 20.69 -11.00
CA ILE A 77 -4.79 21.65 -10.80
C ILE A 77 -3.73 20.96 -9.97
N GLN A 78 -2.79 20.32 -10.64
CA GLN A 78 -1.66 19.65 -10.03
C GLN A 78 -0.38 20.02 -10.76
N PHE A 79 0.70 20.27 -10.01
CA PHE A 79 2.01 20.49 -10.59
C PHE A 79 2.52 19.19 -11.22
N PRO A 80 2.93 19.18 -12.50
CA PRO A 80 3.43 17.98 -13.15
C PRO A 80 4.59 17.35 -12.37
N LEU A 81 4.61 16.02 -12.30
CA LEU A 81 5.67 15.21 -11.65
C LEU A 81 5.74 15.28 -10.12
N ALA A 82 4.96 16.14 -9.46
CA ALA A 82 4.76 16.14 -8.01
C ALA A 82 3.47 15.39 -7.65
N HIS A 83 3.39 14.83 -6.44
CA HIS A 83 2.19 14.10 -5.98
C HIS A 83 1.40 14.91 -4.95
N GLN A 84 1.76 14.82 -3.66
CA GLN A 84 1.10 15.56 -2.59
C GLN A 84 1.75 16.91 -2.35
N THR A 85 3.06 16.91 -2.05
CA THR A 85 3.83 18.11 -1.75
C THR A 85 4.98 18.28 -2.73
N PHE A 86 5.45 19.52 -2.88
CA PHE A 86 6.72 19.77 -3.54
C PHE A 86 7.85 19.13 -2.73
N TRP A 87 8.84 18.56 -3.43
CA TRP A 87 9.92 17.71 -2.90
C TRP A 87 10.46 18.12 -1.52
N GLY A 88 9.89 17.53 -0.45
CA GLY A 88 10.32 17.73 0.94
C GLY A 88 9.98 19.08 1.57
N SER A 89 9.20 19.94 0.91
CA SER A 89 8.89 21.28 1.43
C SER A 89 7.63 21.35 2.30
N GLY A 90 6.79 20.31 2.28
CA GLY A 90 5.47 20.32 2.92
C GLY A 90 4.43 21.20 2.22
N VAL A 91 4.83 21.96 1.19
CA VAL A 91 3.93 22.82 0.42
C VAL A 91 3.09 21.95 -0.53
N PRO A 92 1.74 22.03 -0.51
CA PRO A 92 0.89 21.28 -1.43
C PRO A 92 1.26 21.54 -2.89
N SER A 93 1.36 20.47 -3.66
CA SER A 93 1.66 20.52 -5.10
C SER A 93 0.41 20.53 -5.98
N TYR A 94 -0.77 20.55 -5.37
CA TYR A 94 -2.07 20.56 -6.03
C TYR A 94 -3.03 21.56 -5.36
N SER A 95 -4.14 21.86 -6.04
CA SER A 95 -5.25 22.62 -5.50
C SER A 95 -6.53 21.78 -5.58
N ASP A 96 -7.26 21.71 -4.47
CA ASP A 96 -8.52 21.00 -4.31
C ASP A 96 -9.77 21.86 -4.54
N ILE A 97 -9.60 23.13 -4.95
CA ILE A 97 -10.70 24.07 -5.22
C ILE A 97 -11.67 23.51 -6.27
N ILE A 98 -11.15 22.77 -7.24
CA ILE A 98 -11.94 22.14 -8.31
C ILE A 98 -11.71 20.64 -8.26
N GLN A 99 -12.77 19.89 -7.97
CA GLN A 99 -12.79 18.43 -7.94
C GLN A 99 -13.82 17.92 -8.94
N LEU A 100 -13.40 17.05 -9.85
CA LEU A 100 -14.30 16.40 -10.79
C LEU A 100 -14.74 15.02 -10.26
N PRO A 101 -15.89 14.50 -10.71
CA PRO A 101 -16.19 13.08 -10.58
C PRO A 101 -15.08 12.24 -11.25
N SER A 102 -14.56 11.25 -10.53
CA SER A 102 -13.56 10.32 -11.08
C SER A 102 -14.26 9.09 -11.65
N PHE A 103 -13.91 8.73 -12.88
CA PHE A 103 -14.44 7.56 -13.58
C PHE A 103 -13.31 6.56 -13.84
N ARG A 104 -13.61 5.27 -13.66
CA ARG A 104 -12.69 4.19 -14.01
C ARG A 104 -12.92 3.75 -15.45
N LEU A 105 -11.86 3.80 -16.25
CA LEU A 105 -11.84 3.30 -17.62
C LEU A 105 -11.64 1.78 -17.63
N PRO A 106 -12.02 1.08 -18.73
CA PRO A 106 -11.77 -0.35 -18.85
C PRO A 106 -10.28 -0.70 -18.68
N GLY A 107 -10.02 -1.73 -17.89
CA GLY A 107 -8.70 -2.34 -17.74
C GLY A 107 -8.63 -3.71 -18.39
N PHE A 108 -7.44 -4.27 -18.52
CA PHE A 108 -7.28 -5.64 -19.03
C PHE A 108 -7.95 -6.69 -18.15
N ARG A 109 -7.96 -6.48 -16.83
CA ARG A 109 -8.61 -7.37 -15.84
C ARG A 109 -8.72 -6.71 -14.46
N LYS A 110 -9.33 -7.40 -13.50
CA LYS A 110 -9.31 -7.02 -12.07
C LYS A 110 -8.08 -7.62 -11.34
N PRO A 111 -7.73 -7.11 -10.14
CA PRO A 111 -6.76 -7.74 -9.25
C PRO A 111 -7.13 -9.18 -8.90
N ARG A 112 -6.13 -10.02 -8.71
CA ARG A 112 -6.25 -11.44 -8.36
C ARG A 112 -5.55 -11.73 -7.03
N ARG A 113 -5.96 -12.85 -6.41
CA ARG A 113 -5.29 -13.35 -5.21
C ARG A 113 -3.82 -13.64 -5.51
N GLY A 114 -2.97 -13.38 -4.53
CA GLY A 114 -1.55 -13.64 -4.56
C GLY A 114 -0.72 -12.61 -5.32
N GLU A 115 -1.28 -11.58 -5.97
CA GLU A 115 -0.44 -10.61 -6.72
C GLU A 115 -0.25 -9.27 -5.98
N PRO A 116 0.91 -8.60 -6.15
CA PRO A 116 1.11 -7.25 -5.65
C PRO A 116 0.23 -6.23 -6.36
N VAL A 117 -0.30 -5.27 -5.61
CA VAL A 117 -1.20 -4.23 -6.10
C VAL A 117 -0.82 -2.90 -5.48
N VAL A 118 -0.72 -1.86 -6.32
CA VAL A 118 -0.61 -0.48 -5.85
C VAL A 118 -2.00 0.11 -5.72
N PHE A 119 -2.26 0.79 -4.60
CA PHE A 119 -3.53 1.43 -4.30
C PHE A 119 -3.31 2.70 -3.46
N ASN A 120 -4.32 3.55 -3.42
CA ASN A 120 -4.38 4.70 -2.53
C ASN A 120 -4.77 4.27 -1.11
N TYR A 121 -4.05 4.73 -0.10
CA TYR A 121 -4.25 4.41 1.31
C TYR A 121 -5.67 4.77 1.77
N PRO A 122 -6.55 3.79 2.09
CA PRO A 122 -7.97 4.11 2.35
C PRO A 122 -8.21 5.06 3.54
N PRO A 123 -7.53 4.90 4.70
CA PRO A 123 -7.67 5.79 5.86
C PRO A 123 -7.21 7.24 5.65
N ASP A 124 -6.48 7.54 4.58
CA ASP A 124 -6.13 8.93 4.23
C ASP A 124 -7.37 9.64 3.70
N MET A 125 -8.04 10.41 4.55
CA MET A 125 -9.33 11.03 4.20
C MET A 125 -9.22 12.55 4.08
N ALA A 126 -8.02 13.09 4.33
CA ALA A 126 -7.71 14.50 4.18
C ALA A 126 -7.46 14.86 2.71
N HIS A 127 -7.09 13.87 1.89
CA HIS A 127 -6.73 14.07 0.50
C HIS A 127 -7.82 13.50 -0.46
N PRO A 128 -8.04 14.17 -1.60
CA PRO A 128 -8.76 13.56 -2.72
C PRO A 128 -8.19 12.19 -3.08
N THR A 129 -9.03 11.26 -3.54
CA THR A 129 -8.64 9.86 -3.79
C THR A 129 -7.42 9.69 -4.69
N ASP A 130 -7.20 10.59 -5.66
CA ASP A 130 -6.05 10.58 -6.56
C ASP A 130 -4.79 11.24 -5.99
N MET A 131 -4.91 11.96 -4.87
CA MET A 131 -3.81 12.58 -4.10
C MET A 131 -3.50 11.83 -2.79
N LYS A 132 -4.25 10.77 -2.46
CA LYS A 132 -3.99 9.93 -1.30
C LYS A 132 -2.65 9.20 -1.40
N THR A 133 -2.02 8.96 -0.27
CA THR A 133 -0.72 8.26 -0.19
C THR A 133 -0.77 6.89 -0.88
N PHE A 134 0.26 6.52 -1.64
CA PHE A 134 0.31 5.21 -2.31
C PHE A 134 0.84 4.12 -1.40
N TYR A 135 0.17 2.97 -1.40
CA TYR A 135 0.60 1.75 -0.74
C TYR A 135 0.73 0.64 -1.77
N VAL A 136 1.65 -0.28 -1.51
CA VAL A 136 1.75 -1.56 -2.22
C VAL A 136 1.66 -2.70 -1.21
N LYS A 137 0.82 -3.68 -1.50
CA LYS A 137 0.58 -4.89 -0.71
C LYS A 137 0.18 -6.03 -1.64
N ARG A 138 0.16 -7.27 -1.13
CA ARG A 138 -0.36 -8.43 -1.86
C ARG A 138 -1.87 -8.56 -1.68
N CYS A 139 -2.59 -8.71 -2.79
CA CYS A 139 -4.03 -8.95 -2.77
C CYS A 139 -4.30 -10.39 -2.35
N LEU A 140 -4.94 -10.61 -1.19
CA LEU A 140 -5.26 -11.97 -0.71
C LEU A 140 -6.74 -12.30 -0.87
N GLY A 141 -7.63 -11.33 -0.70
CA GLY A 141 -9.07 -11.48 -0.87
C GLY A 141 -9.60 -10.59 -1.99
N VAL A 142 -10.49 -11.15 -2.82
CA VAL A 142 -11.19 -10.43 -3.89
C VAL A 142 -12.69 -10.35 -3.57
N PRO A 143 -13.48 -9.51 -4.28
CA PRO A 143 -14.89 -9.35 -4.00
C PRO A 143 -15.66 -10.69 -4.04
N GLY A 144 -16.43 -10.97 -2.99
CA GLY A 144 -17.18 -12.21 -2.79
C GLY A 144 -16.48 -13.26 -1.92
N ASP A 145 -15.19 -13.09 -1.61
CA ASP A 145 -14.46 -14.03 -0.76
C ASP A 145 -14.83 -13.94 0.71
N THR A 146 -14.72 -15.06 1.42
CA THR A 146 -14.67 -15.10 2.88
C THR A 146 -13.24 -15.34 3.33
N LEU A 147 -12.66 -14.39 4.07
CA LEU A 147 -11.32 -14.46 4.62
C LEU A 147 -11.33 -14.87 6.08
N THR A 148 -10.42 -15.76 6.48
CA THR A 148 -10.13 -16.11 7.87
C THR A 148 -8.61 -16.21 8.03
N ILE A 149 -8.09 -15.82 9.19
CA ILE A 149 -6.68 -16.03 9.56
C ILE A 149 -6.68 -16.86 10.85
N VAL A 150 -5.93 -17.96 10.85
CA VAL A 150 -5.74 -18.82 12.02
C VAL A 150 -4.25 -19.05 12.18
N ASP A 151 -3.69 -18.66 13.32
CA ASP A 151 -2.25 -18.75 13.62
C ASP A 151 -1.38 -18.28 12.45
N GLN A 152 -1.66 -17.08 11.94
CA GLN A 152 -0.99 -16.40 10.83
C GLN A 152 -1.26 -16.98 9.44
N GLN A 153 -1.88 -18.15 9.33
CA GLN A 153 -2.24 -18.75 8.05
C GLN A 153 -3.54 -18.15 7.54
N VAL A 154 -3.52 -17.66 6.30
CA VAL A 154 -4.69 -17.10 5.63
C VAL A 154 -5.48 -18.20 4.93
N TYR A 155 -6.80 -18.18 5.11
CA TYR A 155 -7.77 -19.04 4.45
C TYR A 155 -8.75 -18.19 3.66
N ILE A 156 -9.04 -18.59 2.42
CA ILE A 156 -10.04 -17.97 1.56
C ILE A 156 -11.08 -19.02 1.21
N ASN A 157 -12.34 -18.75 1.55
CA ASN A 157 -13.47 -19.65 1.34
C ASN A 157 -13.24 -21.05 1.97
N GLY A 158 -12.51 -21.09 3.09
CA GLY A 158 -12.16 -22.32 3.82
C GLY A 158 -10.88 -23.01 3.34
N GLU A 159 -10.28 -22.60 2.22
CA GLU A 159 -9.05 -23.17 1.69
C GLU A 159 -7.83 -22.36 2.10
N ALA A 160 -6.75 -23.03 2.53
CA ALA A 160 -5.51 -22.36 2.88
C ALA A 160 -4.86 -21.73 1.65
N LEU A 161 -4.58 -20.43 1.72
CA LEU A 161 -3.88 -19.71 0.66
C LEU A 161 -2.37 -19.94 0.79
N GLU A 162 -1.69 -20.16 -0.34
CA GLU A 162 -0.24 -20.29 -0.36
C GLU A 162 0.43 -19.00 0.17
N ASN A 163 1.40 -19.18 1.08
CA ASN A 163 2.16 -18.05 1.60
C ASN A 163 3.16 -17.55 0.55
N PRO A 164 3.36 -16.23 0.44
CA PRO A 164 4.39 -15.68 -0.44
C PRO A 164 5.77 -16.28 -0.14
N PRO A 165 6.60 -16.51 -1.15
CA PRO A 165 7.98 -16.94 -0.93
C PRO A 165 8.71 -15.89 -0.09
N GLU A 166 9.54 -16.33 0.85
CA GLU A 166 10.30 -15.45 1.75
C GLU A 166 9.41 -14.47 2.56
N MET A 167 8.13 -14.80 2.79
CA MET A 167 7.26 -14.06 3.70
C MET A 167 7.91 -13.93 5.09
N LEU A 168 7.88 -12.72 5.65
CA LEU A 168 8.45 -12.44 6.97
C LEU A 168 7.37 -12.45 8.05
N THR A 169 7.73 -12.99 9.21
CA THR A 169 6.93 -12.93 10.44
C THR A 169 7.83 -12.49 11.61
N SER A 170 7.22 -12.04 12.69
CA SER A 170 7.98 -11.64 13.87
C SER A 170 8.49 -12.84 14.68
N TYR A 171 9.74 -12.71 15.14
CA TYR A 171 10.38 -13.60 16.10
C TYR A 171 10.97 -12.77 17.22
N PHE A 172 10.89 -13.30 18.44
CA PHE A 172 11.57 -12.78 19.61
C PHE A 172 12.85 -13.57 19.86
N VAL A 173 13.98 -12.86 19.97
CA VAL A 173 15.30 -13.45 20.18
C VAL A 173 15.73 -13.17 21.62
N GLU A 174 15.78 -14.22 22.44
CA GLU A 174 16.28 -14.14 23.81
C GLU A 174 17.82 -14.11 23.80
N THR A 175 18.40 -13.08 24.42
CA THR A 175 19.85 -12.95 24.59
C THR A 175 20.17 -12.02 25.77
N ASP A 176 21.35 -12.19 26.36
CA ASP A 176 21.86 -11.33 27.45
C ASP A 176 22.75 -10.19 26.98
N ARG A 177 23.08 -10.14 25.68
CA ARG A 177 23.96 -9.12 25.07
C ARG A 177 23.44 -8.71 23.71
N GLY A 178 23.85 -7.54 23.25
CA GLY A 178 23.54 -7.09 21.90
C GLY A 178 24.07 -8.07 20.84
N VAL A 179 23.33 -8.23 19.75
CA VAL A 179 23.76 -9.00 18.57
C VAL A 179 24.35 -8.03 17.55
N ASN A 180 25.62 -8.25 17.21
CA ASN A 180 26.28 -7.37 16.25
C ASN A 180 25.61 -7.43 14.87
N ALA A 181 25.41 -6.27 14.25
CA ALA A 181 24.76 -6.12 12.95
C ALA A 181 25.41 -6.98 11.84
N ARG A 182 26.70 -7.33 11.99
CA ARG A 182 27.40 -8.23 11.06
C ARG A 182 26.71 -9.60 10.97
N TYR A 183 26.32 -10.21 12.08
CA TYR A 183 25.67 -11.52 12.07
C TYR A 183 24.30 -11.46 11.40
N MET A 184 23.54 -10.40 11.66
CA MET A 184 22.26 -10.15 11.01
C MET A 184 22.43 -10.02 9.49
N ARG A 185 23.41 -9.22 9.05
CA ARG A 185 23.73 -9.08 7.61
C ARG A 185 24.19 -10.39 6.97
N GLU A 186 25.03 -11.18 7.63
CA GLU A 186 25.49 -12.49 7.14
C GLU A 186 24.32 -13.47 6.93
N LEU A 187 23.26 -13.36 7.76
CA LEU A 187 22.04 -14.16 7.61
C LEU A 187 20.99 -13.53 6.68
N GLY A 188 21.21 -12.29 6.20
CA GLY A 188 20.23 -11.54 5.42
C GLY A 188 19.02 -11.08 6.23
N ILE A 189 19.19 -10.80 7.52
CA ILE A 189 18.16 -10.24 8.41
C ILE A 189 18.37 -8.73 8.45
N THR A 190 17.43 -7.99 7.86
CA THR A 190 17.50 -6.52 7.72
C THR A 190 16.45 -5.80 8.55
N ASP A 191 15.42 -6.50 9.02
CA ASP A 191 14.32 -5.94 9.80
C ASP A 191 14.37 -6.49 11.23
N TYR A 192 14.92 -5.69 12.12
CA TYR A 192 14.96 -5.98 13.55
C TYR A 192 14.96 -4.69 14.35
N TYR A 193 14.49 -4.78 15.60
CA TYR A 193 14.53 -3.64 16.50
C TYR A 193 15.97 -3.38 16.93
N ASP A 194 16.47 -2.23 16.51
CA ASP A 194 17.81 -1.77 16.81
C ASP A 194 17.77 -0.49 17.65
N THR A 195 18.94 0.08 17.93
CA THR A 195 19.09 1.25 18.79
C THR A 195 18.72 2.57 18.13
N ASN A 196 18.58 2.60 16.81
CA ASN A 196 18.34 3.81 16.04
C ASN A 196 17.42 3.53 14.84
N PRO A 197 16.13 3.22 15.09
CA PRO A 197 15.20 2.81 14.03
C PRO A 197 14.86 3.94 13.03
N GLY A 198 15.30 5.18 13.31
CA GLY A 198 15.17 6.33 12.40
C GLY A 198 16.34 6.48 11.43
N ASP A 199 17.39 5.68 11.58
CA ASP A 199 18.50 5.65 10.63
C ASP A 199 18.21 4.67 9.48
N THR A 200 18.70 4.98 8.29
CA THR A 200 18.60 4.07 7.14
C THR A 200 19.48 2.83 7.26
N TYR A 201 20.32 2.76 8.30
CA TYR A 201 21.35 1.75 8.51
C TYR A 201 21.08 0.93 9.77
N ALA A 202 21.01 -0.39 9.63
CA ALA A 202 20.79 -1.28 10.77
C ALA A 202 22.03 -1.29 11.69
N THR A 203 21.83 -0.92 12.95
CA THR A 203 22.81 -0.94 14.04
C THR A 203 22.77 -2.28 14.80
N ASP A 204 23.53 -2.42 15.88
CA ASP A 204 23.50 -3.65 16.68
C ASP A 204 22.10 -3.85 17.29
N ALA A 205 21.59 -5.09 17.27
CA ALA A 205 20.32 -5.42 17.91
C ALA A 205 20.54 -5.43 19.43
N GLU A 206 19.70 -4.73 20.19
CA GLU A 206 19.83 -4.65 21.65
C GLU A 206 18.65 -5.32 22.37
N PRO A 207 18.92 -6.12 23.42
CA PRO A 207 17.88 -6.84 24.15
C PRO A 207 17.12 -5.92 25.11
N ARG A 208 16.30 -5.01 24.57
CA ARG A 208 15.57 -3.97 25.30
C ARG A 208 14.11 -4.35 25.60
N TYR A 209 13.64 -5.46 25.08
CA TYR A 209 12.24 -5.86 25.15
C TYR A 209 12.04 -7.09 26.01
N THR A 210 10.86 -7.17 26.62
CA THR A 210 10.42 -8.36 27.36
C THR A 210 9.28 -9.01 26.61
N TYR A 211 9.39 -10.31 26.36
CA TYR A 211 8.32 -11.13 25.78
C TYR A 211 8.28 -12.46 26.52
N ASN A 212 7.11 -12.89 26.99
CA ASN A 212 6.94 -14.11 27.79
C ASN A 212 7.91 -14.23 28.98
N GLY A 213 8.24 -13.11 29.62
CA GLY A 213 9.17 -13.05 30.77
C GLY A 213 10.65 -13.17 30.40
N LYS A 214 10.99 -13.20 29.11
CA LYS A 214 12.36 -13.26 28.57
C LYS A 214 12.81 -11.90 28.09
N ILE A 215 14.10 -11.60 28.24
CA ILE A 215 14.71 -10.35 27.78
C ILE A 215 15.39 -10.59 26.43
N GLY A 216 15.16 -9.69 25.48
CA GLY A 216 15.54 -9.90 24.09
C GLY A 216 15.12 -8.78 23.17
N PHE A 217 15.11 -9.06 21.88
CA PHE A 217 14.68 -8.13 20.84
C PHE A 217 13.79 -8.83 19.82
N PHE A 218 12.99 -8.05 19.10
CA PHE A 218 12.16 -8.55 18.01
C PHE A 218 12.89 -8.41 16.67
N MET A 219 12.65 -9.35 15.77
CA MET A 219 13.07 -9.29 14.38
C MET A 219 11.97 -9.83 13.47
N ASN A 220 11.89 -9.32 12.25
CA ASN A 220 11.03 -9.88 11.21
C ASN A 220 11.90 -10.61 10.20
N THR A 221 11.70 -11.92 10.09
CA THR A 221 12.54 -12.77 9.25
C THR A 221 11.81 -14.03 8.82
N THR A 222 12.44 -14.85 7.99
CA THR A 222 11.91 -16.16 7.60
C THR A 222 12.26 -17.20 8.66
N GLN A 223 11.46 -18.27 8.77
CA GLN A 223 11.76 -19.37 9.70
C GLN A 223 13.18 -19.91 9.51
N ALA A 224 13.60 -20.13 8.26
CA ALA A 224 14.93 -20.65 7.95
C ALA A 224 16.07 -19.73 8.41
N ARG A 225 15.87 -18.40 8.38
CA ARG A 225 16.87 -17.42 8.88
C ARG A 225 16.84 -17.35 10.41
N ALA A 226 15.66 -17.43 11.02
CA ALA A 226 15.49 -17.51 12.47
C ALA A 226 16.20 -18.75 13.05
N ASP A 227 16.06 -19.91 12.41
CA ASP A 227 16.70 -21.16 12.83
C ASP A 227 18.23 -21.07 12.77
N LYS A 228 18.77 -20.40 11.74
CA LYS A 228 20.22 -20.13 11.64
C LYS A 228 20.71 -19.20 12.74
N LEU A 229 19.94 -18.17 13.08
CA LEU A 229 20.30 -17.27 14.19
C LEU A 229 20.29 -18.01 15.53
N ALA A 230 19.31 -18.89 15.74
CA ALA A 230 19.19 -19.70 16.95
C ALA A 230 20.39 -20.64 17.19
N ALA A 231 21.16 -20.97 16.14
CA ALA A 231 22.34 -21.82 16.24
C ALA A 231 23.58 -21.10 16.80
N TYR A 232 23.57 -19.77 16.92
CA TYR A 232 24.70 -19.04 17.50
C TYR A 232 24.72 -19.17 19.03
N ASN A 233 25.90 -19.37 19.61
CA ASN A 233 26.08 -19.59 21.05
C ASN A 233 25.70 -18.39 21.94
N PHE A 234 25.51 -17.20 21.37
CA PHE A 234 25.08 -16.00 22.08
C PHE A 234 23.56 -15.79 22.05
N VAL A 235 22.83 -16.67 21.36
CA VAL A 235 21.36 -16.67 21.32
C VAL A 235 20.86 -17.78 22.23
N LYS A 236 19.98 -17.44 23.17
CA LYS A 236 19.42 -18.39 24.14
C LYS A 236 18.24 -19.15 23.56
N SER A 237 17.34 -18.43 22.90
CA SER A 237 16.22 -19.00 22.14
C SER A 237 15.72 -18.02 21.09
N VAL A 238 15.05 -18.54 20.08
CA VAL A 238 14.28 -17.76 19.11
C VAL A 238 12.86 -18.29 19.11
N GLU A 239 11.90 -17.43 19.43
CA GLU A 239 10.48 -17.78 19.55
C GLU A 239 9.68 -17.04 18.49
N LYS A 240 8.81 -17.75 17.77
CA LYS A 240 7.88 -17.12 16.85
C LYS A 240 6.83 -16.35 17.65
N VAL A 241 6.63 -15.08 17.31
CA VAL A 241 5.61 -14.25 17.96
C VAL A 241 4.26 -14.57 17.33
N VAL A 242 3.27 -14.90 18.16
CA VAL A 242 1.88 -15.15 17.75
C VAL A 242 0.97 -14.39 18.72
N TYR A 243 -0.02 -13.68 18.19
CA TYR A 243 -1.07 -13.05 19.00
C TYR A 243 -2.33 -13.93 19.05
N ASN A 244 -2.65 -14.45 20.24
CA ASN A 244 -3.86 -15.25 20.45
C ASN A 244 -5.12 -14.37 20.40
N LYS A 245 -6.28 -14.97 20.16
CA LYS A 245 -7.55 -14.24 20.19
C LYS A 245 -7.73 -13.48 21.50
N GLY A 246 -8.15 -12.22 21.39
CA GLY A 246 -8.29 -11.29 22.51
C GLY A 246 -6.98 -10.69 23.02
N GLU A 247 -5.82 -11.04 22.46
CA GLU A 247 -4.55 -10.40 22.77
C GLU A 247 -4.26 -9.24 21.81
N GLY A 248 -4.03 -8.05 22.35
CA GLY A 248 -3.61 -6.88 21.58
C GLY A 248 -4.77 -6.05 21.02
N ASP A 249 -4.49 -4.77 20.76
CA ASP A 249 -5.51 -3.72 20.56
C ASP A 249 -5.73 -3.33 19.08
N THR A 250 -5.18 -4.08 18.12
CA THR A 250 -4.84 -3.49 16.81
C THR A 250 -5.43 -4.12 15.55
N ALA A 251 -6.30 -5.11 15.62
CA ALA A 251 -7.01 -5.58 14.42
C ALA A 251 -8.26 -4.73 14.11
N PHE A 252 -8.59 -4.60 12.83
CA PHE A 252 -9.91 -4.20 12.35
C PHE A 252 -10.96 -5.22 12.87
N PRO A 253 -12.21 -4.81 13.16
CA PRO A 253 -12.77 -3.49 12.92
C PRO A 253 -12.45 -2.49 14.02
N LYS A 254 -12.20 -1.25 13.61
CA LYS A 254 -11.98 -0.11 14.50
C LYS A 254 -12.83 1.05 14.03
N ARG A 255 -13.36 1.83 14.97
CA ARG A 255 -14.01 3.11 14.66
C ARG A 255 -12.95 4.11 14.26
N GLN A 256 -12.94 4.47 12.98
CA GLN A 256 -12.11 5.55 12.47
C GLN A 256 -12.70 6.89 12.92
N GLY A 257 -11.86 7.76 13.47
CA GLY A 257 -12.16 9.14 13.80
C GLY A 257 -11.01 10.04 13.34
N TYR A 258 -11.32 11.25 12.89
CA TYR A 258 -10.31 12.17 12.36
C TYR A 258 -9.79 13.09 13.45
N LEU A 259 -8.47 13.25 13.52
CA LEU A 259 -7.83 14.26 14.36
C LEU A 259 -7.10 15.32 13.52
N SER A 260 -6.48 14.94 12.38
CA SER A 260 -5.87 15.89 11.41
C SER A 260 -5.55 15.23 10.06
N SER A 261 -4.98 16.01 9.12
CA SER A 261 -4.50 15.52 7.81
C SER A 261 -3.38 14.48 7.87
N GLU A 262 -2.77 14.31 9.03
CA GLU A 262 -1.64 13.41 9.27
C GLU A 262 -1.98 12.33 10.32
N TYR A 263 -3.16 12.42 10.96
CA TYR A 263 -3.49 11.56 12.10
C TYR A 263 -4.96 11.14 12.11
N THR A 264 -5.18 9.83 11.91
CA THR A 264 -6.47 9.16 12.10
C THR A 264 -6.46 8.48 13.47
N ALA A 265 -7.40 8.85 14.34
CA ALA A 265 -7.66 8.12 15.58
C ALA A 265 -8.47 6.87 15.29
N TYR A 266 -8.11 5.78 15.97
CA TYR A 266 -8.92 4.58 15.97
C TYR A 266 -9.44 4.35 17.39
N GLN A 267 -10.75 4.14 17.52
CA GLN A 267 -11.36 3.64 18.74
C GLN A 267 -11.70 2.16 18.52
N PRO A 268 -11.22 1.23 19.38
CA PRO A 268 -11.45 -0.20 19.17
C PRO A 268 -12.95 -0.53 19.25
N ILE A 269 -13.37 -1.51 18.46
CA ILE A 269 -14.69 -2.15 18.60
C ILE A 269 -14.46 -3.45 19.36
N THR A 270 -14.89 -3.49 20.62
CA THR A 270 -14.51 -4.55 21.58
C THR A 270 -15.24 -5.88 21.38
N ASP A 271 -16.22 -5.92 20.47
CA ASP A 271 -17.03 -7.12 20.23
C ASP A 271 -16.31 -8.20 19.39
N PHE A 272 -15.06 -7.92 18.98
CA PHE A 272 -14.24 -8.83 18.20
C PHE A 272 -12.97 -9.18 18.98
N ASP A 273 -12.70 -10.48 19.12
CA ASP A 273 -11.48 -11.02 19.71
C ASP A 273 -10.35 -11.18 18.66
N TRP A 274 -10.44 -10.44 17.56
CA TRP A 274 -9.54 -10.58 16.42
C TRP A 274 -8.18 -9.95 16.69
N THR A 275 -7.15 -10.60 16.19
CA THR A 275 -5.78 -10.11 16.14
C THR A 275 -5.26 -10.15 14.71
N ILE A 276 -4.06 -9.62 14.48
CA ILE A 276 -3.42 -9.70 13.17
C ILE A 276 -3.05 -11.14 12.76
N ASP A 277 -3.03 -12.07 13.72
CA ASP A 277 -2.68 -13.48 13.54
C ASP A 277 -3.89 -14.42 13.62
N ASN A 278 -4.99 -13.96 14.21
CA ASN A 278 -6.25 -14.69 14.37
C ASN A 278 -7.43 -13.78 14.04
N PHE A 279 -7.98 -13.88 12.83
CA PHE A 279 -8.91 -12.89 12.28
C PHE A 279 -10.07 -13.52 11.53
N GLY A 280 -11.24 -12.90 11.57
CA GLY A 280 -12.39 -13.31 10.77
C GLY A 280 -13.26 -14.38 11.45
N PRO A 281 -14.24 -14.95 10.71
CA PRO A 281 -14.44 -14.79 9.26
C PRO A 281 -14.93 -13.39 8.86
N LEU A 282 -14.46 -12.91 7.71
CA LEU A 282 -14.85 -11.62 7.12
C LEU A 282 -15.17 -11.79 5.63
N VAL A 283 -16.35 -11.34 5.19
CA VAL A 283 -16.74 -11.39 3.78
C VAL A 283 -16.28 -10.12 3.07
N MET A 284 -15.65 -10.27 1.91
CA MET A 284 -15.25 -9.18 1.02
C MET A 284 -16.46 -8.74 0.20
N PRO A 285 -16.97 -7.51 0.37
CA PRO A 285 -18.15 -7.10 -0.35
C PRO A 285 -17.95 -7.12 -1.87
N ALA A 286 -18.90 -7.75 -2.56
CA ALA A 286 -19.03 -7.69 -4.00
C ALA A 286 -19.96 -6.55 -4.42
N LYS A 287 -19.73 -5.99 -5.60
CA LYS A 287 -20.68 -5.05 -6.18
C LYS A 287 -22.05 -5.72 -6.29
N ASP A 288 -23.09 -4.98 -5.92
CA ASP A 288 -24.49 -5.42 -5.91
C ASP A 288 -24.81 -6.52 -4.88
N MET A 289 -23.85 -6.88 -4.01
CA MET A 289 -24.13 -7.71 -2.83
C MET A 289 -24.93 -6.89 -1.82
N THR A 290 -25.97 -7.50 -1.24
CA THR A 290 -26.81 -6.89 -0.21
C THR A 290 -26.59 -7.58 1.14
N ILE A 291 -26.53 -6.79 2.21
CA ILE A 291 -26.46 -7.27 3.60
C ILE A 291 -27.56 -6.65 4.44
N GLU A 292 -27.96 -7.34 5.50
CA GLU A 292 -28.78 -6.77 6.57
C GLU A 292 -27.92 -5.93 7.52
N LEU A 293 -28.42 -4.79 7.97
CA LEU A 293 -27.72 -3.86 8.86
C LEU A 293 -27.91 -4.24 10.34
N THR A 294 -27.43 -5.42 10.71
CA THR A 294 -27.23 -5.80 12.11
C THR A 294 -26.11 -4.98 12.75
N GLN A 295 -26.05 -4.87 14.08
CA GLN A 295 -24.96 -4.15 14.78
C GLN A 295 -23.57 -4.64 14.34
N LYS A 296 -23.38 -5.97 14.27
CA LYS A 296 -22.15 -6.59 13.79
C LYS A 296 -21.78 -6.14 12.37
N ASN A 297 -22.74 -6.11 11.45
CA ASN A 297 -22.51 -5.69 10.08
C ASN A 297 -22.26 -4.19 9.97
N ILE A 298 -22.93 -3.38 10.79
CA ILE A 298 -22.63 -1.94 10.90
C ILE A 298 -21.17 -1.76 11.32
N ASP A 299 -20.71 -2.45 12.36
CA ASP A 299 -19.34 -2.32 12.85
C ASP A 299 -18.28 -2.77 11.82
N LEU A 300 -18.56 -3.83 11.06
CA LEU A 300 -17.67 -4.30 9.99
C LEU A 300 -17.69 -3.39 8.76
N TYR A 301 -18.86 -2.98 8.29
CA TYR A 301 -19.00 -2.35 6.97
C TYR A 301 -19.21 -0.82 7.03
N ARG A 302 -19.21 -0.19 8.21
CA ARG A 302 -19.44 1.26 8.34
C ARG A 302 -18.55 2.13 7.47
N ASN A 303 -17.25 1.86 7.39
CA ASN A 303 -16.33 2.70 6.61
C ASN A 303 -16.68 2.65 5.11
N ILE A 304 -17.23 1.53 4.65
CA ILE A 304 -17.70 1.39 3.28
C ILE A 304 -18.91 2.29 3.06
N ILE A 305 -19.91 2.16 3.93
CA ILE A 305 -21.16 2.90 3.86
C ILE A 305 -20.92 4.40 3.98
N GLU A 306 -20.04 4.81 4.90
CA GLU A 306 -19.79 6.20 5.26
C GLU A 306 -18.84 6.90 4.28
N PHE A 307 -17.77 6.23 3.83
CA PHE A 307 -16.68 6.90 3.12
C PHE A 307 -16.36 6.37 1.72
N PHE A 308 -16.61 5.09 1.41
CA PHE A 308 -16.08 4.48 0.19
C PHE A 308 -17.10 4.29 -0.93
N ASP A 309 -18.39 4.14 -0.61
CA ASP A 309 -19.45 3.99 -1.62
C ASP A 309 -20.05 5.35 -2.06
N GLY A 310 -19.46 6.48 -1.66
CA GLY A 310 -19.88 7.81 -2.10
C GLY A 310 -21.34 8.11 -1.77
N ASN A 311 -21.76 7.76 -0.55
CA ASN A 311 -23.04 8.21 0.00
C ASN A 311 -22.88 9.61 0.58
N ASP A 312 -23.92 10.42 0.46
CA ASP A 312 -24.01 11.72 1.12
C ASP A 312 -24.84 11.58 2.40
N ASN A 313 -24.60 12.46 3.39
CA ASN A 313 -25.41 12.59 4.61
C ASN A 313 -25.65 11.27 5.36
N VAL A 314 -24.60 10.46 5.55
CA VAL A 314 -24.66 9.21 6.30
C VAL A 314 -24.63 9.50 7.79
N GLU A 315 -25.61 8.99 8.54
CA GLU A 315 -25.62 8.97 9.99
C GLU A 315 -25.62 7.51 10.49
N ILE A 316 -24.64 7.16 11.34
CA ILE A 316 -24.57 5.83 11.97
C ILE A 316 -24.71 5.99 13.48
N LYS A 317 -25.75 5.37 14.03
CA LYS A 317 -26.05 5.24 15.46
C LYS A 317 -26.02 3.76 15.84
N PRO A 318 -25.89 3.40 17.13
CA PRO A 318 -25.99 2.00 17.54
C PRO A 318 -27.30 1.37 17.04
N GLY A 319 -27.18 0.33 16.20
CA GLY A 319 -28.30 -0.39 15.60
C GLY A 319 -29.07 0.34 14.49
N GLU A 320 -28.60 1.51 14.04
CA GLU A 320 -29.35 2.33 13.08
C GLU A 320 -28.42 3.04 12.09
N VAL A 321 -28.77 2.99 10.81
CA VAL A 321 -28.09 3.72 9.74
C VAL A 321 -29.13 4.54 8.99
N LEU A 322 -28.83 5.82 8.78
CA LEU A 322 -29.59 6.71 7.92
C LEU A 322 -28.72 7.19 6.77
N ILE A 323 -29.32 7.27 5.57
CA ILE A 323 -28.71 7.92 4.41
C ILE A 323 -29.74 8.94 3.91
N ASP A 324 -29.31 10.19 3.75
CA ASP A 324 -30.20 11.32 3.39
C ASP A 324 -31.43 11.44 4.31
N GLY A 325 -31.22 11.16 5.60
CA GLY A 325 -32.27 11.20 6.63
C GLY A 325 -33.26 10.02 6.59
N GLN A 326 -33.10 9.07 5.68
CA GLN A 326 -33.93 7.87 5.59
C GLN A 326 -33.25 6.69 6.29
N LYS A 327 -33.95 6.09 7.26
CA LYS A 327 -33.50 4.85 7.90
C LYS A 327 -33.51 3.71 6.88
N ILE A 328 -32.42 2.96 6.84
CA ILE A 328 -32.27 1.76 6.00
C ILE A 328 -32.04 0.53 6.88
N GLU A 329 -32.55 -0.62 6.41
CA GLU A 329 -32.41 -1.91 7.09
C GLU A 329 -31.46 -2.86 6.34
N THR A 330 -31.24 -2.59 5.06
CA THR A 330 -30.30 -3.32 4.22
C THR A 330 -29.39 -2.35 3.48
N TYR A 331 -28.22 -2.83 3.09
CA TYR A 331 -27.26 -2.06 2.32
C TYR A 331 -26.74 -2.86 1.14
N THR A 332 -26.72 -2.24 -0.04
CA THR A 332 -26.21 -2.82 -1.29
C THR A 332 -24.92 -2.12 -1.67
N PHE A 333 -23.83 -2.86 -1.75
CA PHE A 333 -22.50 -2.32 -2.05
C PHE A 333 -22.39 -1.84 -3.50
N LYS A 334 -21.84 -0.64 -3.71
CA LYS A 334 -21.76 -0.01 -5.04
C LYS A 334 -20.53 -0.43 -5.86
N GLN A 335 -19.56 -1.06 -5.21
CA GLN A 335 -18.34 -1.56 -5.84
C GLN A 335 -17.79 -2.81 -5.14
N GLY A 336 -16.74 -3.39 -5.73
CA GLY A 336 -16.03 -4.52 -5.14
C GLY A 336 -14.93 -4.06 -4.19
N TYR A 337 -14.70 -4.84 -3.14
CA TYR A 337 -13.72 -4.60 -2.11
C TYR A 337 -12.67 -5.72 -2.05
N TYR A 338 -11.45 -5.35 -1.69
CA TYR A 338 -10.28 -6.23 -1.68
C TYR A 338 -9.61 -6.25 -0.31
N TRP A 339 -8.92 -7.35 -0.03
CA TRP A 339 -8.08 -7.50 1.15
C TRP A 339 -6.61 -7.49 0.77
N MET A 340 -5.85 -6.56 1.33
CA MET A 340 -4.46 -6.29 0.98
C MET A 340 -3.57 -6.53 2.21
N MET A 341 -2.58 -7.42 2.11
CA MET A 341 -1.65 -7.70 3.21
C MET A 341 -0.19 -7.62 2.76
N GLY A 342 0.68 -7.17 3.66
CA GLY A 342 2.12 -7.08 3.39
C GLY A 342 2.79 -8.44 3.46
N ASP A 343 3.86 -8.64 2.69
CA ASP A 343 4.66 -9.86 2.75
C ASP A 343 5.52 -9.91 4.03
N ASN A 344 5.74 -8.75 4.65
CA ASN A 344 6.26 -8.65 6.00
C ASN A 344 5.11 -8.52 7.00
N ARG A 345 4.59 -9.67 7.46
CA ARG A 345 3.29 -9.78 8.14
C ARG A 345 3.22 -9.02 9.46
N HIS A 346 4.29 -8.93 10.23
CA HIS A 346 4.26 -8.21 11.51
C HIS A 346 4.76 -6.77 11.41
N ASN A 347 5.45 -6.40 10.32
CA ASN A 347 5.88 -5.04 10.02
C ASN A 347 5.17 -4.47 8.78
N SER A 348 3.84 -4.55 8.80
CA SER A 348 3.01 -4.02 7.73
C SER A 348 1.70 -3.52 8.30
N GLU A 349 1.54 -2.20 8.29
CA GLU A 349 0.19 -1.61 8.37
C GLU A 349 -0.53 -2.00 7.08
N ASP A 350 -1.54 -2.86 7.20
CA ASP A 350 -2.32 -3.39 6.07
C ASP A 350 -3.80 -3.57 6.39
N SER A 351 -4.56 -4.28 5.54
CA SER A 351 -6.00 -4.46 5.73
C SER A 351 -6.38 -5.04 7.10
N ARG A 352 -5.48 -5.76 7.78
CA ARG A 352 -5.72 -6.19 9.17
C ARG A 352 -5.86 -5.02 10.14
N SER A 353 -5.29 -3.87 9.84
CA SER A 353 -5.36 -2.65 10.66
C SER A 353 -6.54 -1.74 10.26
N TRP A 354 -6.79 -1.55 8.96
CA TRP A 354 -7.78 -0.58 8.47
C TRP A 354 -9.03 -1.16 7.79
N GLY A 355 -9.00 -2.44 7.42
CA GLY A 355 -10.07 -3.13 6.72
C GLY A 355 -9.94 -3.10 5.19
N PHE A 356 -11.05 -2.83 4.52
CA PHE A 356 -11.19 -3.04 3.08
C PHE A 356 -10.47 -2.01 2.21
N VAL A 357 -10.00 -2.46 1.04
CA VAL A 357 -9.53 -1.57 -0.04
C VAL A 357 -10.58 -1.55 -1.15
N PRO A 358 -11.28 -0.42 -1.37
CA PRO A 358 -12.27 -0.30 -2.45
C PRO A 358 -11.64 -0.35 -3.85
N TYR A 359 -12.41 -0.81 -4.83
CA TYR A 359 -11.93 -0.90 -6.21
C TYR A 359 -11.50 0.45 -6.79
N ASP A 360 -12.20 1.54 -6.47
CA ASP A 360 -11.83 2.89 -6.92
C ASP A 360 -10.52 3.43 -6.32
N HIS A 361 -9.94 2.79 -5.29
CA HIS A 361 -8.62 3.12 -4.76
C HIS A 361 -7.49 2.32 -5.42
N ILE A 362 -7.79 1.28 -6.21
CA ILE A 362 -6.79 0.47 -6.91
C ILE A 362 -6.11 1.29 -8.01
N VAL A 363 -4.79 1.43 -7.97
CA VAL A 363 -4.03 2.25 -8.93
C VAL A 363 -3.54 1.40 -10.10
N GLY A 364 -2.85 0.29 -9.83
CA GLY A 364 -2.25 -0.49 -10.91
C GLY A 364 -1.44 -1.69 -10.44
N LYS A 365 -0.94 -2.44 -11.43
CA LYS A 365 -0.11 -3.63 -11.22
C LYS A 365 1.38 -3.26 -11.27
N PRO A 366 2.16 -3.50 -10.21
CA PRO A 366 3.62 -3.48 -10.30
C PRO A 366 4.10 -4.51 -11.34
N LEU A 367 4.94 -4.10 -12.28
CA LEU A 367 5.42 -4.96 -13.37
C LEU A 367 6.84 -5.49 -13.09
N PHE A 368 7.79 -4.58 -12.93
CA PHE A 368 9.20 -4.90 -12.73
C PHE A 368 9.92 -3.78 -11.98
N ILE A 369 11.06 -4.11 -11.40
CA ILE A 369 11.96 -3.19 -10.73
C ILE A 369 12.88 -2.57 -11.78
N PHE A 370 12.79 -1.27 -12.05
CA PHE A 370 13.67 -0.63 -13.06
C PHE A 370 14.94 -0.04 -12.45
N TRP A 371 14.96 0.16 -11.14
CA TRP A 371 16.11 0.67 -10.41
C TRP A 371 16.06 0.16 -8.97
N SER A 372 17.20 -0.20 -8.39
CA SER A 372 17.26 -0.66 -7.00
C SER A 372 18.58 -0.22 -6.36
N VAL A 373 18.47 0.41 -5.20
CA VAL A 373 19.60 0.91 -4.43
C VAL A 373 19.46 0.46 -2.99
N ASP A 374 20.52 -0.15 -2.48
CA ASP A 374 20.70 -0.45 -1.08
C ASP A 374 21.02 0.81 -0.29
N ARG A 375 20.08 1.15 0.60
CA ARG A 375 20.22 2.27 1.53
C ARG A 375 20.68 1.80 2.91
N THR A 376 20.94 0.51 3.11
CA THR A 376 21.23 -0.10 4.42
C THR A 376 22.71 -0.22 4.77
N ASN A 377 23.63 0.11 3.86
CA ASN A 377 25.07 0.18 4.14
C ASN A 377 25.62 1.60 3.91
N PRO A 378 26.05 2.33 4.96
CA PRO A 378 26.53 3.71 4.81
C PRO A 378 27.89 3.77 4.12
N ASN A 379 28.70 2.74 4.36
CA ASN A 379 30.10 2.67 3.96
C ASN A 379 30.29 2.10 2.55
N ALA A 380 29.20 1.60 1.93
CA ALA A 380 29.24 1.12 0.55
C ALA A 380 29.53 2.28 -0.42
N GLY A 381 30.41 2.03 -1.39
CA GLY A 381 30.61 2.94 -2.51
C GLY A 381 29.33 3.09 -3.35
N PHE A 382 29.23 4.14 -4.18
CA PHE A 382 28.05 4.40 -5.01
C PHE A 382 27.61 3.18 -5.83
N PHE A 383 28.57 2.50 -6.48
CA PHE A 383 28.28 1.32 -7.30
C PHE A 383 27.95 0.07 -6.48
N GLU A 384 28.47 -0.03 -5.26
CA GLU A 384 28.19 -1.15 -4.34
C GLU A 384 26.76 -1.06 -3.77
N LYS A 385 26.21 0.15 -3.71
CA LYS A 385 24.81 0.35 -3.33
C LYS A 385 23.83 -0.09 -4.42
N ILE A 386 24.23 -0.21 -5.68
CA ILE A 386 23.29 -0.59 -6.75
C ILE A 386 23.06 -2.10 -6.73
N ARG A 387 21.79 -2.52 -6.56
CA ARG A 387 21.40 -3.94 -6.57
C ARG A 387 21.14 -4.39 -8.01
N PHE A 388 22.19 -4.59 -8.80
CA PHE A 388 22.11 -4.94 -10.23
C PHE A 388 21.28 -6.19 -10.51
N ASN A 389 21.31 -7.18 -9.62
CA ASN A 389 20.54 -8.42 -9.73
C ASN A 389 19.02 -8.24 -9.64
N ARG A 390 18.54 -7.06 -9.20
CA ARG A 390 17.11 -6.73 -9.11
C ARG A 390 16.61 -5.92 -10.30
N ILE A 391 17.50 -5.35 -11.11
CA ILE A 391 17.11 -4.50 -12.25
C ILE A 391 16.47 -5.38 -13.33
N LEU A 392 15.29 -4.98 -13.78
CA LEU A 392 14.37 -5.72 -14.67
C LEU A 392 13.78 -7.01 -14.06
N ASP A 393 13.96 -7.25 -12.76
CA ASP A 393 13.33 -8.40 -12.11
C ASP A 393 11.80 -8.23 -12.08
N LEU A 394 11.09 -9.31 -12.41
CA LEU A 394 9.64 -9.32 -12.47
C LEU A 394 9.07 -9.44 -11.07
N ILE A 395 8.09 -8.58 -10.77
CA ILE A 395 7.43 -8.59 -9.47
C ILE A 395 6.41 -9.74 -9.45
N LYS A 396 6.61 -10.70 -8.55
CA LYS A 396 5.79 -11.90 -8.41
C LYS A 396 4.75 -11.78 -7.31
#